data_AF-E6V9Q8-F1
#
_entry.id   AF-E6V9Q8-F1
#
_cell.length_a   1.000
_cell.length_b   1.000
_cell.length_c   1.000
_cell.angle_alpha   90.00
_cell.angle_beta   90.00
_cell.angle_gamma   90.00
#
_symmetry.space_group_name_H-M   'P 1'
#
loop_
_entity.id
_entity.type
_entity.pdbx_description
1 polymer ?
#
loop_
_entity_poly.entity_id
_entity_poly.type
_entity_poly.pdbx_seq_one_letter_code
_entity_poly.pdbx_strand_id
1 'polypeptide(L)'
;MDVESLKKLTDTMELIAARSAATELMVRALLHTHPNREAAQIYAERMLGQSLAQPGLVLNPSGAAHAKAAFAFLMQPPPPAMDPEA
;
A
#
# COMPACT_ATOMS: atom_id res chain seq x y z
N MET A 1 10.66 -29.26 -7.51
CA MET A 1 10.82 -27.94 -8.15
C MET A 1 12.25 -27.82 -8.60
N ASP A 2 12.52 -27.62 -9.88
CA ASP A 2 13.89 -27.47 -10.39
C ASP A 2 14.45 -26.06 -10.11
N VAL A 3 15.77 -25.91 -10.27
CA VAL A 3 16.50 -24.66 -9.95
C VAL A 3 16.03 -23.49 -10.83
N GLU A 4 15.63 -23.74 -12.07
CA GLU A 4 15.18 -22.70 -12.99
C GLU A 4 13.78 -22.21 -12.64
N SER A 5 12.90 -23.11 -12.20
CA SER A 5 11.58 -22.79 -11.65
C SER A 5 11.67 -21.96 -10.36
N LEU A 6 12.63 -22.27 -9.47
CA LEU A 6 12.90 -21.47 -8.27
C LEU A 6 13.32 -20.05 -8.64
N LYS A 7 14.23 -19.90 -9.61
CA LYS A 7 14.74 -18.60 -10.06
C LYS A 7 13.64 -17.74 -10.69
N LYS A 8 12.80 -18.31 -11.56
CA LYS A 8 11.65 -17.59 -12.16
C LYS A 8 10.66 -17.12 -11.08
N LEU A 9 10.44 -17.93 -10.05
CA LEU A 9 9.59 -17.55 -8.93
C LEU A 9 10.17 -16.38 -8.15
N THR A 10 11.47 -16.41 -7.80
CA THR A 10 12.13 -15.31 -7.09
C THR A 10 12.13 -14.02 -7.91
N ASP A 11 12.44 -14.08 -9.20
CA ASP A 11 12.43 -12.91 -10.09
C ASP A 11 11.02 -12.29 -10.18
N THR A 12 9.99 -13.14 -10.22
CA THR A 12 8.59 -12.70 -10.22
C THR A 12 8.20 -12.05 -8.88
N MET A 13 8.66 -12.61 -7.76
CA MET A 13 8.41 -12.04 -6.43
C MET A 13 9.12 -10.72 -6.23
N GLU A 14 10.36 -10.58 -6.70
CA GLU A 14 11.10 -9.31 -6.68
C GLU A 14 10.39 -8.24 -7.50
N LEU A 15 9.90 -8.59 -8.70
CA LEU A 15 9.12 -7.66 -9.53
C LEU A 15 7.83 -7.21 -8.84
N ILE A 16 7.12 -8.14 -8.20
CA ILE A 16 5.89 -7.84 -7.45
C ILE A 16 6.19 -6.94 -6.24
N ALA A 17 7.27 -7.23 -5.51
CA ALA A 17 7.71 -6.43 -4.37
C ALA A 17 8.10 -5.02 -4.81
N ALA A 18 8.90 -4.88 -5.88
CA ALA A 18 9.31 -3.59 -6.43
C ALA A 18 8.10 -2.75 -6.88
N ARG A 19 7.13 -3.37 -7.57
CA ARG A 19 5.89 -2.68 -7.96
C ARG A 19 5.06 -2.25 -6.76
N SER A 20 4.99 -3.08 -5.72
CA SER A 20 4.27 -2.76 -4.49
C SER A 20 4.93 -1.58 -3.77
N ALA A 21 6.25 -1.59 -3.61
CA ALA A 21 7.01 -0.50 -3.01
C ALA A 21 6.88 0.81 -3.80
N ALA A 22 6.97 0.75 -5.13
CA ALA A 22 6.79 1.94 -5.98
C ALA A 22 5.36 2.50 -5.85
N THR A 23 4.35 1.63 -5.81
CA THR A 23 2.95 2.05 -5.62
C THR A 23 2.76 2.71 -4.27
N GLU A 24 3.33 2.13 -3.21
CA GLU A 24 3.30 2.69 -1.86
C GLU A 24 3.88 4.12 -1.84
N LEU A 25 5.10 4.30 -2.36
CA LEU A 25 5.77 5.61 -2.41
C LEU A 25 4.94 6.63 -3.17
N MET A 26 4.36 6.24 -4.31
CA MET A 26 3.56 7.13 -5.15
C MET A 26 2.28 7.57 -4.46
N VAL A 27 1.57 6.64 -3.79
CA VAL A 27 0.35 6.94 -3.02
C VAL A 27 0.67 7.84 -1.84
N ARG A 28 1.75 7.56 -1.10
CA ARG A 28 2.17 8.38 0.05
C ARG A 28 2.58 9.78 -0.39
N ALA A 29 3.31 9.92 -1.51
CA ALA A 29 3.63 11.22 -2.08
C ALA A 29 2.35 12.01 -2.39
N LEU A 30 1.40 11.41 -3.13
CA LEU A 30 0.14 12.06 -3.46
C LEU A 30 -0.65 12.50 -2.22
N LEU A 31 -0.71 11.66 -1.17
CA LEU A 31 -1.43 11.98 0.06
C LEU A 31 -0.77 13.09 0.87
N HIS A 32 0.55 13.04 1.02
CA HIS A 32 1.29 13.93 1.93
C HIS A 32 1.70 15.25 1.31
N THR A 33 1.81 15.33 -0.02
CA THR A 33 2.14 16.58 -0.73
C THR A 33 0.90 17.30 -1.26
N HIS A 34 -0.30 16.76 -1.08
CA HIS A 34 -1.52 17.41 -1.53
C HIS A 34 -1.73 18.75 -0.78
N PRO A 35 -2.06 19.86 -1.48
CA PRO A 35 -2.24 21.17 -0.85
C PRO A 35 -3.38 21.19 0.19
N ASN A 36 -4.35 20.27 0.07
CA ASN A 36 -5.38 20.03 1.05
C ASN A 36 -5.33 18.57 1.51
N ARG A 37 -4.54 18.31 2.55
CA ARG A 37 -4.33 16.96 3.09
C ARG A 37 -5.62 16.33 3.63
N GLU A 38 -6.49 17.12 4.23
CA GLU A 38 -7.76 16.64 4.77
C GLU A 38 -8.69 16.11 3.66
N ALA A 39 -8.83 16.86 2.56
CA ALA A 39 -9.62 16.41 1.42
C ALA A 39 -9.06 15.12 0.79
N ALA A 40 -7.73 15.01 0.68
CA ALA A 40 -7.06 13.81 0.18
C ALA A 40 -7.33 12.60 1.08
N GLN A 41 -7.29 12.79 2.41
CA GLN A 41 -7.61 11.75 3.38
C GLN A 41 -9.08 11.29 3.26
N ILE A 42 -10.03 12.23 3.24
CA ILE A 42 -11.47 11.92 3.10
C ILE A 42 -11.72 11.10 1.83
N TYR A 43 -11.08 11.48 0.72
CA TYR A 43 -11.22 10.76 -0.54
C TYR A 43 -10.64 9.35 -0.45
N ALA A 44 -9.46 9.19 0.15
CA ALA A 44 -8.81 7.90 0.35
C ALA A 44 -9.67 6.96 1.23
N GLU A 45 -10.26 7.49 2.31
CA GLU A 45 -11.17 6.74 3.19
C GLU A 45 -12.44 6.29 2.45
N ARG A 46 -13.00 7.16 1.58
CA ARG A 46 -14.12 6.81 0.72
C ARG A 46 -13.77 5.67 -0.25
N MET A 47 -12.61 5.73 -0.87
CA MET A 47 -12.12 4.67 -1.76
C MET A 47 -11.95 3.33 -1.04
N LEU A 48 -11.43 3.35 0.20
CA LEU A 48 -11.36 2.15 1.04
C LEU A 48 -12.77 1.61 1.32
N GLY A 49 -13.72 2.47 1.70
CA GLY A 49 -15.11 2.06 1.95
C GLY A 49 -15.76 1.40 0.73
N GLN A 50 -15.56 1.96 -0.46
CA GLN A 50 -16.03 1.38 -1.72
C GLN A 50 -15.38 0.02 -2.02
N SER A 51 -14.08 -0.12 -1.75
CA SER A 51 -13.36 -1.37 -1.93
C SER A 51 -13.86 -2.46 -0.97
N LEU A 52 -14.06 -2.11 0.29
CA LEU A 52 -14.57 -3.02 1.32
C LEU A 52 -16.02 -3.46 1.07
N ALA A 53 -16.80 -2.69 0.31
CA ALA A 53 -18.14 -3.06 -0.10
C ALA A 53 -18.18 -4.05 -1.27
N GLN A 54 -17.04 -4.35 -1.91
CA GLN A 54 -16.99 -5.31 -3.01
C GLN A 54 -17.23 -6.74 -2.49
N PRO A 55 -18.01 -7.58 -3.20
CA PRO A 55 -18.37 -8.94 -2.74
C PRO A 55 -17.17 -9.80 -2.31
N GLY A 56 -16.04 -9.69 -3.03
CA GLY A 56 -14.82 -10.45 -2.73
C GLY A 56 -14.17 -10.10 -1.39
N LEU A 57 -14.37 -8.88 -0.88
CA LEU A 57 -13.87 -8.44 0.42
C LEU A 57 -14.95 -8.52 1.52
N VAL A 58 -16.22 -8.30 1.18
CA VAL A 58 -17.35 -8.49 2.11
C VAL A 58 -17.40 -9.92 2.64
N LEU A 59 -17.19 -10.91 1.77
CA LEU A 59 -17.22 -12.32 2.12
C LEU A 59 -15.87 -12.84 2.69
N ASN A 60 -14.85 -11.99 2.74
CA ASN A 60 -13.51 -12.34 3.20
C ASN A 60 -13.06 -11.39 4.34
N PRO A 61 -13.43 -11.67 5.60
CA PRO A 61 -13.13 -10.78 6.73
C PRO A 61 -11.63 -10.60 6.97
N SER A 62 -10.81 -11.62 6.69
CA SER A 62 -9.34 -11.50 6.78
C SER A 62 -8.79 -10.56 5.71
N GLY A 63 -9.25 -10.68 4.47
CA GLY A 63 -8.88 -9.77 3.38
C GLY A 63 -9.30 -8.33 3.67
N ALA A 64 -10.49 -8.12 4.22
CA ALA A 64 -10.96 -6.82 4.66
C ALA A 64 -10.08 -6.22 5.78
N ALA A 65 -9.67 -7.04 6.75
CA ALA A 65 -8.77 -6.61 7.82
C ALA A 65 -7.38 -6.21 7.27
N HIS A 66 -6.82 -6.99 6.34
CA HIS A 66 -5.54 -6.65 5.70
C HIS A 66 -5.64 -5.37 4.87
N ALA A 67 -6.74 -5.17 4.13
CA ALA A 67 -6.94 -3.94 3.37
C ALA A 67 -6.99 -2.70 4.28
N LYS A 68 -7.70 -2.80 5.42
CA LYS A 68 -7.73 -1.74 6.43
C LYS A 68 -6.36 -1.47 7.04
N ALA A 69 -5.60 -2.52 7.36
CA ALA A 69 -4.26 -2.40 7.93
C ALA A 69 -3.27 -1.74 6.94
N ALA A 70 -3.29 -2.17 5.67
CA ALA A 70 -2.47 -1.58 4.62
C ALA A 70 -2.82 -0.10 4.39
N PHE A 71 -4.11 0.24 4.39
CA PHE A 71 -4.54 1.62 4.31
C PHE A 71 -4.05 2.45 5.50
N ALA A 72 -4.20 1.94 6.72
CA ALA A 72 -3.73 2.63 7.92
C ALA A 72 -2.21 2.89 7.87
N PHE A 73 -1.43 1.93 7.36
CA PHE A 73 0.00 2.09 7.16
C PHE A 73 0.34 3.20 6.15
N LEU A 74 -0.35 3.24 5.01
CA LEU A 74 -0.18 4.31 4.00
C LEU A 74 -0.47 5.71 4.54
N MET A 75 -1.42 5.82 5.47
CA MET A 75 -1.82 7.09 6.09
C MET A 75 -0.84 7.58 7.15
N GLN A 76 0.07 6.73 7.63
CA GLN A 76 1.07 7.14 8.60
C GLN A 76 1.99 8.20 7.99
N PRO A 77 2.32 9.28 8.73
CA PRO A 77 3.27 10.27 8.25
C PRO A 77 4.59 9.60 7.88
N PRO A 78 5.33 10.14 6.88
CA PRO A 78 6.66 9.65 6.58
C PRO A 78 7.52 9.72 7.85
N PRO A 79 8.40 8.72 8.08
CA PRO A 79 9.37 8.84 9.16
C PRO A 79 10.13 10.17 8.99
N PRO A 80 10.49 10.85 10.08
CA PRO A 80 11.31 12.05 9.99
C PRO A 80 12.56 11.71 9.18
N ALA A 81 13.00 12.65 8.34
CA ALA A 81 14.26 12.49 7.63
C ALA A 81 15.33 12.15 8.67
N MET A 82 16.02 11.02 8.50
CA MET A 82 17.20 10.76 9.34
C MET A 82 18.17 11.90 9.06
N ASP A 83 18.58 12.63 10.10
CA ASP A 83 19.67 13.59 9.97
C ASP A 83 20.88 12.82 9.44
N PRO A 84 21.41 13.18 8.26
CA PRO A 84 22.59 12.52 7.71
C PRO A 84 23.87 12.78 8.52
N GLU A 85 23.78 13.59 9.58
CA GLU A 85 24.90 14.02 10.44
C GLU A 85 24.82 13.47 11.89
N ALA A 86 23.90 12.54 12.19
CA ALA A 86 23.78 11.91 13.51
C ALA A 86 24.70 10.69 13.74
#